data_AF-A0A9Q9BAJ7-F1
#
_entry.id   AF-A0A9Q9BAJ7-F1
#
_cell.length_a   1.000
_cell.length_b   1.000
_cell.length_c   1.000
_cell.angle_alpha   90.00
_cell.angle_beta   90.00
_cell.angle_gamma   90.00
#
_symmetry.space_group_name_H-M   'P 1'
#
loop_
_entity.id
_entity.type
_entity.pdbx_description
1 polymer ?
#
loop_
_entity_poly.entity_id
_entity_poly.type
_entity_poly.pdbx_seq_one_letter_code
_entity_poly.pdbx_strand_id
1 'polypeptide(L)'
;MRFSSHYKMEGDDIIDYVFEHSNFFDSNENLVCEEIGDGNINYVYRIFDEETKKSLILKQADIQTRVRPDGYLNPNRSAREAEVLKLYNECAPDFSPKIIYTDPVMAAIIMEDIGSYSNLRTELMNGKFFYGIEKLIAHFIVDTSLASTDLCLGYQKKSQAAFKFYNPELCKITEELVFTHPYKDVRGRNILLPENAEWLKKTFYEDTNLISRVAALKEKFNNYPQGLIHGDLHSGSIFVKNENKETRIKIIDPEFAFYGPIAYDLGNVLAHLLFAQGYAKYSTFFADEQKPDFLIWIENAKDNLFKSFSAFAKEFLIKNIKDPIYKNEIFIDNYIEKIKIDAVSFCGTELNRRIIGSAKTPEITSIKKIENRVLLERELAELGCAMILNPEEILRGL
;
A
#
# COMPACT_ATOMS: atom_id res chain seq x y z
N MET A 1 -27.24 25.93 -5.10
CA MET A 1 -27.11 24.82 -6.06
C MET A 1 -26.83 23.56 -5.27
N ARG A 2 -27.33 22.40 -5.70
CA ARG A 2 -26.97 21.10 -5.09
C ARG A 2 -25.46 20.90 -5.24
N PHE A 3 -24.81 20.21 -4.29
CA PHE A 3 -23.36 19.91 -4.31
C PHE A 3 -22.39 21.12 -4.36
N SER A 4 -22.85 22.33 -4.02
CA SER A 4 -22.01 23.55 -4.05
C SER A 4 -21.17 23.80 -2.79
N SER A 5 -21.29 22.92 -1.78
CA SER A 5 -20.53 22.96 -0.53
C SER A 5 -20.40 21.54 0.02
N HIS A 6 -19.26 21.21 0.63
CA HIS A 6 -19.00 19.88 1.20
C HIS A 6 -20.06 19.45 2.21
N TYR A 7 -20.58 18.23 2.04
CA TYR A 7 -21.32 17.48 3.04
C TYR A 7 -21.20 15.97 2.74
N LYS A 8 -21.41 15.12 3.75
CA LYS A 8 -21.45 13.67 3.55
C LYS A 8 -22.74 13.31 2.80
N MET A 9 -22.62 12.78 1.59
CA MET A 9 -23.77 12.35 0.78
C MET A 9 -24.40 11.09 1.38
N GLU A 10 -25.73 10.99 1.34
CA GLU A 10 -26.50 9.85 1.84
C GLU A 10 -27.71 9.55 0.93
N GLY A 11 -28.07 8.27 0.80
CA GLY A 11 -29.26 7.85 0.02
C GLY A 11 -29.23 8.34 -1.42
N ASP A 12 -30.34 8.93 -1.88
CA ASP A 12 -30.55 9.38 -3.26
C ASP A 12 -29.55 10.44 -3.72
N ASP A 13 -28.93 11.20 -2.80
CA ASP A 13 -27.86 12.15 -3.15
C ASP A 13 -26.69 11.46 -3.85
N ILE A 14 -26.35 10.23 -3.47
CA ILE A 14 -25.24 9.48 -4.08
C ILE A 14 -25.59 9.08 -5.51
N ILE A 15 -26.81 8.59 -5.72
CA ILE A 15 -27.31 8.14 -7.02
C ILE A 15 -27.36 9.34 -7.98
N ASP A 16 -28.00 10.42 -7.55
CA ASP A 16 -28.14 11.63 -8.36
C ASP A 16 -26.77 12.26 -8.65
N TYR A 17 -25.87 12.31 -7.67
CA TYR A 17 -24.53 12.83 -7.87
C TYR A 17 -23.76 12.06 -8.94
N VAL A 18 -23.76 10.73 -8.88
CA VAL A 18 -23.08 9.88 -9.86
C VAL A 18 -23.72 10.00 -11.23
N PHE A 19 -25.05 10.06 -11.32
CA PHE A 19 -25.76 10.25 -12.57
C PHE A 19 -25.42 11.61 -13.22
N GLU A 20 -25.53 12.70 -12.48
CA GLU A 20 -25.30 14.08 -12.96
C GLU A 20 -23.87 14.34 -13.42
N HIS A 21 -22.87 13.64 -12.86
CA HIS A 21 -21.44 13.96 -13.08
C HIS A 21 -20.66 12.92 -13.88
N SER A 22 -21.21 11.73 -14.16
CA SER A 22 -20.48 10.66 -14.86
C SER A 22 -20.73 10.58 -16.36
N ASN A 23 -21.91 11.02 -16.84
CA ASN A 23 -22.40 10.74 -18.20
C ASN A 23 -22.32 9.25 -18.59
N PHE A 24 -22.41 8.33 -17.61
CA PHE A 24 -22.17 6.90 -17.81
C PHE A 24 -23.47 6.07 -17.90
N PHE A 25 -24.53 6.54 -17.24
CA PHE A 25 -25.84 5.91 -17.20
C PHE A 25 -26.84 6.71 -18.04
N ASP A 26 -27.77 6.01 -18.70
CA ASP A 26 -28.79 6.63 -19.55
C ASP A 26 -30.00 7.16 -18.74
N SER A 27 -30.23 6.60 -17.55
CA SER A 27 -31.29 6.97 -16.59
C SER A 27 -30.83 6.71 -15.15
N ASN A 28 -31.41 7.41 -14.17
CA ASN A 28 -31.21 7.14 -12.75
C ASN A 28 -32.31 6.27 -12.12
N GLU A 29 -33.38 5.93 -12.85
CA GLU A 29 -34.57 5.22 -12.31
C GLU A 29 -34.26 3.82 -11.76
N ASN A 30 -33.30 3.11 -12.37
CA ASN A 30 -32.93 1.73 -12.03
C ASN A 30 -31.57 1.61 -11.33
N LEU A 31 -31.01 2.75 -10.88
CA LEU A 31 -29.72 2.75 -10.20
C LEU A 31 -29.89 2.34 -8.74
N VAL A 32 -29.04 1.41 -8.31
CA VAL A 32 -28.94 0.96 -6.93
C VAL A 32 -27.58 1.37 -6.38
N CYS A 33 -27.58 1.81 -5.12
CA CYS A 33 -26.40 2.19 -4.37
C CYS A 33 -26.15 1.19 -3.22
N GLU A 34 -24.93 0.68 -3.14
CA GLU A 34 -24.46 -0.20 -2.06
C GLU A 34 -23.20 0.40 -1.43
N GLU A 35 -23.18 0.60 -0.10
CA GLU A 35 -21.94 0.96 0.61
C GLU A 35 -21.05 -0.29 0.76
N ILE A 36 -19.87 -0.26 0.15
CA ILE A 36 -18.93 -1.39 0.12
C ILE A 36 -17.61 -1.09 0.86
N GLY A 37 -17.49 0.09 1.48
CA GLY A 37 -16.26 0.52 2.14
C GLY A 37 -15.98 -0.24 3.44
N ASP A 38 -14.87 -0.98 3.49
CA ASP A 38 -14.33 -1.64 4.68
C ASP A 38 -13.20 -0.84 5.36
N GLY A 39 -12.72 0.23 4.71
CA GLY A 39 -11.60 1.06 5.15
C GLY A 39 -11.93 2.02 6.31
N ASN A 40 -10.89 2.55 6.95
CA ASN A 40 -11.01 3.34 8.18
C ASN A 40 -11.16 4.87 7.97
N ILE A 41 -11.03 5.36 6.73
CA ILE A 41 -10.87 6.80 6.44
C ILE A 41 -11.99 7.36 5.54
N ASN A 42 -12.33 6.67 4.46
CA ASN A 42 -13.23 7.18 3.41
C ASN A 42 -14.48 6.29 3.25
N TYR A 43 -15.54 6.87 2.67
CA TYR A 43 -16.75 6.15 2.29
C TYR A 43 -16.63 5.69 0.83
N VAL A 44 -17.04 4.45 0.55
CA VAL A 44 -16.99 3.86 -0.79
C VAL A 44 -18.36 3.26 -1.10
N TYR A 45 -18.94 3.74 -2.19
CA TYR A 45 -20.25 3.31 -2.68
C TYR A 45 -20.10 2.72 -4.07
N ARG A 46 -20.76 1.60 -4.30
CA ARG A 46 -20.97 1.03 -5.63
C ARG A 46 -22.33 1.43 -6.15
N ILE A 47 -22.35 2.04 -7.32
CA ILE A 47 -23.57 2.45 -8.02
C ILE A 47 -23.70 1.58 -9.26
N PHE A 48 -24.80 0.85 -9.39
CA PHE A 48 -25.01 -0.05 -10.52
C PHE A 48 -26.44 -0.02 -11.04
N ASP A 49 -26.58 -0.26 -12.34
CA ASP A 49 -27.85 -0.42 -13.02
C ASP A 49 -28.26 -1.89 -12.99
N GLU A 50 -29.45 -2.19 -12.47
CA GLU A 50 -29.93 -3.57 -12.33
C GLU A 50 -30.18 -4.26 -13.68
N GLU A 51 -30.54 -3.53 -14.73
CA GLU A 51 -30.83 -4.08 -16.05
C GLU A 51 -29.56 -4.27 -16.86
N THR A 52 -28.75 -3.21 -16.98
CA THR A 52 -27.56 -3.23 -17.85
C THR A 52 -26.32 -3.83 -17.19
N LYS A 53 -26.33 -3.96 -15.86
CA LYS A 53 -25.19 -4.36 -15.02
C LYS A 53 -23.96 -3.45 -15.13
N LYS A 54 -24.10 -2.29 -15.78
CA LYS A 54 -23.10 -1.22 -15.76
C LYS A 54 -22.96 -0.71 -14.33
N SER A 55 -21.74 -0.37 -13.92
CA SER A 55 -21.45 0.01 -12.55
C SER A 55 -20.24 0.94 -12.45
N LEU A 56 -20.28 1.81 -11.44
CA LEU A 56 -19.24 2.77 -11.07
C LEU A 56 -19.01 2.76 -9.55
N ILE A 57 -17.85 3.27 -9.13
CA ILE A 57 -17.53 3.51 -7.72
C ILE A 57 -17.53 5.01 -7.45
N LEU A 58 -18.21 5.42 -6.38
CA LEU A 58 -18.06 6.72 -5.75
C LEU A 58 -17.24 6.56 -4.46
N LYS A 59 -16.10 7.24 -4.37
CA LYS A 59 -15.33 7.38 -3.14
C LYS A 59 -15.46 8.80 -2.62
N GLN A 60 -15.87 8.98 -1.37
CA GLN A 60 -15.99 10.30 -0.72
C GLN A 60 -15.15 10.37 0.55
N ALA A 61 -14.32 11.41 0.65
CA ALA A 61 -13.59 11.74 1.87
C ALA A 61 -14.40 12.75 2.70
N ASP A 62 -14.52 12.51 4.02
CA ASP A 62 -15.16 13.45 4.94
C ASP A 62 -14.14 14.10 5.90
N ILE A 63 -14.55 15.18 6.58
CA ILE A 63 -13.75 15.92 7.57
C ILE A 63 -13.43 15.02 8.76
N GLN A 64 -14.42 14.25 9.23
CA GLN A 64 -14.24 13.27 10.29
C GLN A 64 -13.93 11.92 9.65
N THR A 65 -12.82 11.28 10.04
CA THR A 65 -12.52 9.92 9.59
C THR A 65 -13.43 8.91 10.29
N ARG A 66 -13.49 7.67 9.78
CA ARG A 66 -14.31 6.62 10.39
C ARG A 66 -13.74 6.14 11.74
N VAL A 67 -12.48 6.48 12.06
CA VAL A 67 -11.84 6.18 13.35
C VAL A 67 -12.14 7.29 14.37
N ARG A 68 -12.99 6.97 15.34
CA ARG A 68 -13.42 7.90 16.41
C ARG A 68 -12.51 7.80 17.65
N PRO A 69 -12.31 8.88 18.43
CA PRO A 69 -12.83 10.26 18.24
C PRO A 69 -11.82 11.25 17.61
N ASP A 70 -10.57 10.85 17.39
CA ASP A 70 -9.45 11.77 17.10
C ASP A 70 -9.17 12.02 15.60
N GLY A 71 -9.99 11.45 14.71
CA GLY A 71 -9.75 11.46 13.27
C GLY A 71 -10.31 12.70 12.57
N TYR A 72 -9.52 13.76 12.46
CA TYR A 72 -9.83 14.89 11.58
C TYR A 72 -8.76 14.99 10.51
N LEU A 73 -9.18 14.88 9.24
CA LEU A 73 -8.29 14.98 8.09
C LEU A 73 -8.90 15.91 7.06
N ASN A 74 -8.04 16.67 6.37
CA ASN A 74 -8.50 17.54 5.30
C ASN A 74 -9.16 16.71 4.18
N PRO A 75 -10.41 17.00 3.77
CA PRO A 75 -11.08 16.28 2.67
C PRO A 75 -10.34 16.39 1.34
N ASN A 76 -9.52 17.42 1.13
CA ASN A 76 -8.69 17.60 -0.08
C ASN A 76 -7.75 16.41 -0.38
N ARG A 77 -7.58 15.46 0.55
CA ARG A 77 -6.87 14.21 0.29
C ARG A 77 -7.46 13.40 -0.86
N SER A 78 -8.78 13.44 -1.10
CA SER A 78 -9.40 12.72 -2.23
C SER A 78 -9.05 13.34 -3.58
N ALA A 79 -8.95 14.66 -3.67
CA ALA A 79 -8.45 15.33 -4.87
C ALA A 79 -7.00 14.92 -5.17
N ARG A 80 -6.15 14.82 -4.15
CA ARG A 80 -4.76 14.32 -4.32
C ARG A 80 -4.74 12.87 -4.77
N GLU A 81 -5.51 11.99 -4.13
CA GLU A 81 -5.62 10.58 -4.51
C GLU A 81 -6.01 10.44 -5.98
N ALA A 82 -7.02 11.18 -6.44
CA ALA A 82 -7.46 11.12 -7.82
C ALA A 82 -6.39 11.59 -8.81
N GLU A 83 -5.62 12.63 -8.48
CA GLU A 83 -4.50 13.09 -9.30
C GLU A 83 -3.37 12.05 -9.39
N VAL A 84 -3.12 11.29 -8.32
CA VAL A 84 -2.16 10.19 -8.33
C VAL A 84 -2.67 9.02 -9.16
N LEU A 85 -3.95 8.65 -9.03
CA LEU A 85 -4.57 7.61 -9.86
C LEU A 85 -4.57 7.97 -11.35
N LYS A 86 -4.81 9.24 -11.72
CA LYS A 86 -4.65 9.70 -13.10
C LYS A 86 -3.21 9.51 -13.59
N LEU A 87 -2.22 9.88 -12.78
CA LEU A 87 -0.81 9.67 -13.10
C LEU A 87 -0.47 8.18 -13.25
N TYR A 88 -1.01 7.30 -12.40
CA TYR A 88 -0.85 5.85 -12.57
C TYR A 88 -1.44 5.36 -13.89
N ASN A 89 -2.63 5.84 -14.28
CA ASN A 89 -3.23 5.49 -15.58
C ASN A 89 -2.40 5.98 -16.78
N GLU A 90 -1.66 7.09 -16.65
CA GLU A 90 -0.74 7.60 -17.68
C GLU A 90 0.57 6.80 -17.74
N CYS A 91 1.15 6.50 -16.57
CA CYS A 91 2.48 5.88 -16.46
C CYS A 91 2.46 4.36 -16.57
N ALA A 92 1.47 3.71 -15.96
CA ALA A 92 1.28 2.27 -15.93
C ALA A 92 -0.19 1.94 -16.28
N PRO A 93 -0.56 2.04 -17.57
CA PRO A 93 -1.92 1.76 -18.02
C PRO A 93 -2.41 0.40 -17.52
N ASP A 94 -3.70 0.33 -17.19
CA ASP A 94 -4.38 -0.85 -16.67
C ASP A 94 -4.04 -1.27 -15.23
N PHE A 95 -3.03 -0.69 -14.57
CA PHE A 95 -2.68 -1.01 -13.18
C PHE A 95 -3.53 -0.30 -12.12
N SER A 96 -4.39 0.65 -12.48
CA SER A 96 -5.26 1.35 -11.53
C SER A 96 -6.69 1.49 -12.09
N PRO A 97 -7.70 1.76 -11.25
CA PRO A 97 -9.02 2.12 -11.73
C PRO A 97 -8.98 3.42 -12.54
N LYS A 98 -9.72 3.47 -13.65
CA LYS A 98 -9.86 4.70 -14.42
C LYS A 98 -10.67 5.74 -13.66
N ILE A 99 -10.16 6.97 -13.59
CA ILE A 99 -10.88 8.10 -13.02
C ILE A 99 -11.85 8.67 -14.07
N ILE A 100 -13.13 8.80 -13.69
CA ILE A 100 -14.19 9.34 -14.54
C ILE A 100 -14.44 10.80 -14.20
N TYR A 101 -14.56 11.10 -12.90
CA TYR A 101 -14.83 12.45 -12.44
C TYR A 101 -14.19 12.70 -11.06
N THR A 102 -13.80 13.95 -10.83
CA THR A 102 -13.18 14.40 -9.58
C THR A 102 -13.78 15.73 -9.18
N ASP A 103 -14.28 15.81 -7.95
CA ASP A 103 -14.80 17.05 -7.37
C ASP A 103 -14.11 17.37 -6.05
N PRO A 104 -13.24 18.39 -6.02
CA PRO A 104 -12.65 18.89 -4.78
C PRO A 104 -13.67 19.48 -3.79
N VAL A 105 -14.82 19.99 -4.24
CA VAL A 105 -15.84 20.61 -3.36
C VAL A 105 -16.53 19.56 -2.51
N MET A 106 -16.99 18.48 -3.11
CA MET A 106 -17.59 17.34 -2.41
C MET A 106 -16.57 16.32 -1.89
N ALA A 107 -15.27 16.57 -2.14
CA ALA A 107 -14.17 15.66 -1.87
C ALA A 107 -14.45 14.23 -2.42
N ALA A 108 -14.98 14.17 -3.63
CA ALA A 108 -15.52 12.97 -4.25
C ALA A 108 -14.76 12.56 -5.52
N ILE A 109 -14.65 11.25 -5.73
CA ILE A 109 -14.05 10.62 -6.90
C ILE A 109 -15.05 9.62 -7.48
N ILE A 110 -15.39 9.75 -8.76
CA ILE A 110 -16.12 8.72 -9.52
C ILE A 110 -15.08 7.98 -10.36
N MET A 111 -15.04 6.66 -10.24
CA MET A 111 -14.06 5.81 -10.91
C MET A 111 -14.64 4.49 -11.40
N GLU A 112 -13.86 3.79 -12.24
CA GLU A 112 -14.13 2.44 -12.74
C GLU A 112 -14.49 1.48 -11.59
N ASP A 113 -15.57 0.73 -11.77
CA ASP A 113 -15.86 -0.43 -10.91
C ASP A 113 -14.98 -1.61 -11.29
N ILE A 114 -14.06 -1.95 -10.38
CA ILE A 114 -13.18 -3.11 -10.49
C ILE A 114 -13.74 -4.34 -9.77
N GLY A 115 -15.05 -4.43 -9.51
CA GLY A 115 -15.71 -5.50 -8.75
C GLY A 115 -15.55 -6.93 -9.32
N SER A 116 -14.94 -7.08 -10.50
CA SER A 116 -14.48 -8.39 -11.00
C SER A 116 -13.12 -8.85 -10.44
N TYR A 117 -12.45 -7.98 -9.68
CA TYR A 117 -11.23 -8.25 -8.93
C TYR A 117 -11.54 -8.46 -7.45
N SER A 118 -10.69 -9.21 -6.76
CA SER A 118 -10.76 -9.47 -5.32
C SER A 118 -9.59 -8.84 -4.60
N ASN A 119 -9.76 -8.49 -3.31
CA ASN A 119 -8.68 -7.98 -2.49
C ASN A 119 -7.57 -9.03 -2.29
N LEU A 120 -6.32 -8.69 -2.64
CA LEU A 120 -5.18 -9.64 -2.59
C LEU A 120 -4.98 -10.22 -1.19
N ARG A 121 -5.08 -9.40 -0.14
CA ARG A 121 -4.95 -9.89 1.25
C ARG A 121 -5.91 -11.02 1.54
N THR A 122 -7.18 -10.82 1.20
CA THR A 122 -8.24 -11.80 1.41
C THR A 122 -7.98 -13.07 0.63
N GLU A 123 -7.60 -12.95 -0.65
CA GLU A 123 -7.32 -14.11 -1.49
C GLU A 123 -6.08 -14.90 -1.04
N LEU A 124 -5.02 -14.22 -0.58
CA LEU A 124 -3.84 -14.87 0.01
C LEU A 124 -4.20 -15.64 1.28
N MET A 125 -5.02 -15.06 2.15
CA MET A 125 -5.53 -15.76 3.33
C MET A 125 -6.44 -16.95 2.96
N ASN A 126 -7.13 -16.88 1.82
CA ASN A 126 -7.90 -17.98 1.26
C ASN A 126 -7.03 -19.05 0.54
N GLY A 127 -5.70 -18.93 0.59
CA GLY A 127 -4.78 -19.89 -0.02
C GLY A 127 -4.75 -19.84 -1.55
N LYS A 128 -5.08 -18.70 -2.16
CA LYS A 128 -5.13 -18.53 -3.61
C LYS A 128 -3.78 -18.11 -4.17
N PHE A 129 -3.50 -18.60 -5.38
CA PHE A 129 -2.25 -18.39 -6.10
C PHE A 129 -2.41 -17.32 -7.19
N PHE A 130 -1.42 -16.44 -7.31
CA PHE A 130 -1.35 -15.39 -8.33
C PHE A 130 0.05 -15.37 -8.93
N TYR A 131 0.30 -16.24 -9.91
CA TYR A 131 1.62 -16.40 -10.52
C TYR A 131 2.02 -15.13 -11.29
N GLY A 132 3.24 -14.64 -11.06
CA GLY A 132 3.75 -13.43 -11.70
C GLY A 132 3.35 -12.12 -11.00
N ILE A 133 2.67 -12.20 -9.84
CA ILE A 133 2.28 -11.02 -9.08
C ILE A 133 3.48 -10.16 -8.67
N GLU A 134 4.62 -10.79 -8.36
CA GLU A 134 5.86 -10.13 -8.01
C GLU A 134 6.40 -9.27 -9.16
N LYS A 135 6.22 -9.74 -10.41
CA LYS A 135 6.62 -9.00 -11.61
C LYS A 135 5.68 -7.82 -11.85
N LEU A 136 4.37 -8.03 -11.73
CA LEU A 136 3.37 -6.99 -11.93
C LEU A 136 3.58 -5.83 -10.95
N ILE A 137 3.80 -6.14 -9.67
CA ILE A 137 4.05 -5.11 -8.65
C ILE A 137 5.39 -4.40 -8.89
N ALA A 138 6.46 -5.15 -9.20
CA ALA A 138 7.76 -4.56 -9.51
C ALA A 138 7.68 -3.62 -10.73
N HIS A 139 6.98 -4.04 -11.78
CA HIS A 139 6.76 -3.23 -12.98
C HIS A 139 6.00 -1.95 -12.67
N PHE A 140 4.91 -2.04 -11.88
CA PHE A 140 4.17 -0.86 -11.43
C PHE A 140 5.05 0.14 -10.67
N ILE A 141 5.88 -0.30 -9.71
CA ILE A 141 6.77 0.59 -8.95
C ILE A 141 7.82 1.25 -9.85
N VAL A 142 8.32 0.53 -10.86
CA VAL A 142 9.27 1.07 -11.84
C VAL A 142 8.62 2.13 -12.72
N ASP A 143 7.47 1.82 -13.31
CA ASP A 143 6.79 2.71 -14.25
C ASP A 143 6.19 3.95 -13.56
N THR A 144 5.93 3.90 -12.25
CA THR A 144 5.39 5.03 -11.49
C THR A 144 6.47 5.72 -10.66
N SER A 145 6.90 5.14 -9.55
CA SER A 145 7.81 5.77 -8.59
C SER A 145 9.21 5.98 -9.14
N LEU A 146 9.82 5.00 -9.83
CA LEU A 146 11.16 5.17 -10.41
C LEU A 146 11.15 6.15 -11.58
N ALA A 147 10.13 6.09 -12.44
CA ALA A 147 9.91 7.05 -13.53
C ALA A 147 9.79 8.50 -13.06
N SER A 148 9.30 8.72 -11.84
CA SER A 148 9.09 10.05 -11.27
C SER A 148 10.35 10.69 -10.63
N THR A 149 11.47 9.97 -10.61
CA THR A 149 12.76 10.45 -10.09
C THR A 149 13.32 11.60 -10.95
N ASP A 150 14.22 12.39 -10.37
CA ASP A 150 14.96 13.42 -11.11
C ASP A 150 15.84 12.84 -12.23
N LEU A 151 16.30 11.59 -12.08
CA LEU A 151 17.06 10.85 -13.10
C LEU A 151 16.29 10.70 -14.43
N CYS A 152 14.97 10.57 -14.36
CA CYS A 152 14.10 10.31 -15.52
C CYS A 152 13.24 11.52 -15.89
N LEU A 153 12.64 12.18 -14.90
CA LEU A 153 11.69 13.28 -15.10
C LEU A 153 12.40 14.64 -15.24
N GLY A 154 13.62 14.75 -14.70
CA GLY A 154 14.38 16.00 -14.61
C GLY A 154 14.01 16.83 -13.37
N TYR A 155 14.99 17.58 -12.86
CA TYR A 155 14.91 18.29 -11.57
C TYR A 155 13.70 19.23 -11.44
N GLN A 156 13.44 20.05 -12.47
CA GLN A 156 12.36 21.05 -12.42
C GLN A 156 10.97 20.40 -12.29
N LYS A 157 10.68 19.42 -13.16
CA LYS A 157 9.40 18.69 -13.15
C LYS A 157 9.23 17.88 -11.86
N LYS A 158 10.29 17.21 -11.41
CA LYS A 158 10.29 16.50 -10.12
C LYS A 158 10.02 17.44 -8.95
N SER A 159 10.60 18.63 -8.94
CA SER A 159 10.38 19.63 -7.88
C SER A 159 8.95 20.16 -7.87
N GLN A 160 8.38 20.42 -9.05
CA GLN A 160 6.98 20.82 -9.19
C GLN A 160 6.01 19.71 -8.72
N ALA A 161 6.29 18.46 -9.09
CA ALA A 161 5.49 17.31 -8.66
C ALA A 161 5.60 17.08 -7.14
N ALA A 162 6.80 17.22 -6.56
CA ALA A 162 7.00 17.13 -5.12
C ALA A 162 6.21 18.20 -4.34
N PHE A 163 6.12 19.43 -4.87
CA PHE A 163 5.26 20.47 -4.30
C PHE A 163 3.77 20.10 -4.43
N LYS A 164 3.34 19.65 -5.60
CA LYS A 164 1.94 19.24 -5.86
C LYS A 164 1.47 18.12 -4.93
N PHE A 165 2.33 17.12 -4.71
CA PHE A 165 2.02 15.93 -3.90
C PHE A 165 2.55 16.02 -2.47
N TYR A 166 2.80 17.24 -1.96
CA TYR A 166 3.15 17.43 -0.55
C TYR A 166 1.97 17.01 0.35
N ASN A 167 2.22 16.10 1.29
CA ASN A 167 1.18 15.40 2.06
C ASN A 167 1.49 15.28 3.57
N PRO A 168 1.68 16.40 4.29
CA PRO A 168 2.21 16.38 5.65
C PRO A 168 1.31 15.66 6.67
N GLU A 169 -0.02 15.75 6.53
CA GLU A 169 -0.96 15.12 7.46
C GLU A 169 -0.87 13.59 7.44
N LEU A 170 -0.90 12.98 6.25
CA LEU A 170 -0.82 11.53 6.11
C LEU A 170 0.62 11.02 6.33
N CYS A 171 1.63 11.78 5.89
CA CYS A 171 3.02 11.48 6.24
C CYS A 171 3.25 11.43 7.76
N LYS A 172 2.62 12.34 8.52
CA LYS A 172 2.71 12.34 9.99
C LYS A 172 2.06 11.12 10.62
N ILE A 173 0.95 10.62 10.06
CA ILE A 173 0.34 9.36 10.50
C ILE A 173 1.35 8.21 10.34
N THR A 174 2.01 8.11 9.18
CA THR A 174 3.05 7.10 8.95
C THR A 174 4.24 7.28 9.88
N GLU A 175 4.73 8.51 10.05
CA GLU A 175 5.82 8.87 10.97
C GLU A 175 5.56 8.35 12.40
N GLU A 176 4.35 8.57 12.88
CA GLU A 176 3.92 8.18 14.22
C GLU A 176 3.69 6.67 14.32
N LEU A 177 2.90 6.09 13.42
CA LEU A 177 2.42 4.71 13.54
C LEU A 177 3.40 3.65 13.05
N VAL A 178 4.34 4.00 12.17
CA VAL A 178 5.37 3.07 11.68
C VAL A 178 6.67 3.26 12.44
N PHE A 179 7.13 4.49 12.63
CA PHE A 179 8.50 4.74 13.09
C PHE A 179 8.63 5.18 14.55
N THR A 180 7.55 5.62 15.19
CA THR A 180 7.62 6.17 16.55
C THR A 180 6.95 5.24 17.55
N HIS A 181 5.63 5.08 17.45
CA HIS A 181 4.84 4.36 18.45
C HIS A 181 5.22 2.89 18.63
N PRO A 182 5.57 2.12 17.58
CA PRO A 182 6.00 0.74 17.76
C PRO A 182 7.24 0.56 18.62
N TYR A 183 8.08 1.59 18.75
CA TYR A 183 9.36 1.54 19.47
C TYR A 183 9.39 2.43 20.70
N LYS A 184 8.47 3.39 20.79
CA LYS A 184 8.21 4.23 21.96
C LYS A 184 6.71 4.51 22.00
N ASP A 185 5.98 3.84 22.90
CA ASP A 185 4.53 4.01 23.03
C ASP A 185 4.12 5.33 23.69
N VAL A 186 4.45 6.45 23.05
CA VAL A 186 4.22 7.81 23.56
C VAL A 186 2.74 8.08 23.83
N ARG A 187 1.84 7.44 23.07
CA ARG A 187 0.38 7.63 23.19
C ARG A 187 -0.32 6.60 24.07
N GLY A 188 0.38 5.52 24.47
CA GLY A 188 -0.24 4.41 25.21
C GLY A 188 -1.31 3.68 24.39
N ARG A 189 -1.15 3.59 23.06
CA ARG A 189 -2.17 3.03 22.14
C ARG A 189 -1.71 1.78 21.40
N ASN A 190 -0.51 1.29 21.67
CA ASN A 190 -0.08 0.01 21.13
C ASN A 190 -0.96 -1.13 21.69
N ILE A 191 -1.25 -2.12 20.86
CA ILE A 191 -2.13 -3.23 21.22
C ILE A 191 -1.27 -4.49 21.30
N LEU A 192 -0.95 -4.94 22.51
CA LEU A 192 -0.09 -6.10 22.74
C LEU A 192 -0.94 -7.31 23.09
N LEU A 193 -0.59 -8.49 22.55
CA LEU A 193 -1.13 -9.75 23.01
C LEU A 193 -0.65 -10.00 24.45
N PRO A 194 -1.53 -10.18 25.45
CA PRO A 194 -1.12 -10.28 26.86
C PRO A 194 -0.02 -11.31 27.12
N GLU A 195 -0.12 -12.48 26.50
CA GLU A 195 0.82 -13.60 26.64
C GLU A 195 2.20 -13.30 26.04
N ASN A 196 2.29 -12.29 25.17
CA ASN A 196 3.53 -11.88 24.50
C ASN A 196 4.03 -10.49 24.93
N ALA A 197 3.27 -9.79 25.79
CA ALA A 197 3.45 -8.36 26.02
C ALA A 197 4.83 -7.99 26.58
N GLU A 198 5.31 -8.71 27.60
CA GLU A 198 6.62 -8.42 28.21
C GLU A 198 7.78 -8.68 27.25
N TRP A 199 7.68 -9.74 26.43
CA TRP A 199 8.67 -10.00 25.40
C TRP A 199 8.67 -8.89 24.34
N LEU A 200 7.49 -8.49 23.86
CA LEU A 200 7.34 -7.42 22.86
C LEU A 200 7.89 -6.08 23.36
N LYS A 201 7.61 -5.70 24.61
CA LYS A 201 8.16 -4.48 25.22
C LYS A 201 9.69 -4.51 25.25
N LYS A 202 10.28 -5.62 25.70
CA LYS A 202 11.73 -5.79 25.74
C LYS A 202 12.34 -5.71 24.34
N THR A 203 11.75 -6.38 23.36
CA THR A 203 12.22 -6.41 21.98
C THR A 203 12.18 -5.03 21.32
N PHE A 204 11.11 -4.25 21.53
CA PHE A 204 10.88 -3.02 20.76
C PHE A 204 11.16 -1.71 21.50
N TYR A 205 10.90 -1.65 22.82
CA TYR A 205 11.00 -0.40 23.58
C TYR A 205 12.36 -0.19 24.25
N GLU A 206 13.06 -1.28 24.54
CA GLU A 206 14.31 -1.29 25.31
C GLU A 206 15.56 -1.47 24.42
N ASP A 207 15.44 -2.05 23.22
CA ASP A 207 16.57 -2.22 22.30
C ASP A 207 16.99 -0.89 21.66
N THR A 208 18.05 -0.29 22.22
CA THR A 208 18.60 0.98 21.74
C THR A 208 19.23 0.90 20.35
N ASN A 209 19.75 -0.27 19.95
CA ASN A 209 20.34 -0.44 18.62
C ASN A 209 19.24 -0.46 17.55
N LEU A 210 18.15 -1.20 17.81
CA LEU A 210 16.97 -1.20 16.95
C LEU A 210 16.38 0.21 16.82
N ILE A 211 16.15 0.89 17.95
CA ILE A 211 15.60 2.26 17.96
C ILE A 211 16.49 3.23 17.16
N SER A 212 17.82 3.10 17.27
CA SER A 212 18.76 3.93 16.50
C SER A 212 18.61 3.73 14.99
N ARG A 213 18.48 2.48 14.53
CA ARG A 213 18.26 2.17 13.11
C ARG A 213 16.91 2.67 12.61
N VAL A 214 15.86 2.50 13.41
CA VAL A 214 14.52 3.03 13.09
C VAL A 214 14.54 4.55 13.00
N ALA A 215 15.27 5.24 13.87
CA ALA A 215 15.42 6.69 13.82
C ALA A 215 16.06 7.15 12.50
N ALA A 216 17.05 6.41 11.98
CA ALA A 216 17.63 6.69 10.67
C ALA A 216 16.64 6.44 9.51
N LEU A 217 15.80 5.40 9.60
CA LEU A 217 14.74 5.14 8.61
C LEU A 217 13.65 6.22 8.64
N LYS A 218 13.28 6.69 9.82
CA LYS A 218 12.36 7.82 10.01
C LYS A 218 12.91 9.10 9.38
N GLU A 219 14.17 9.43 9.67
CA GLU A 219 14.87 10.58 9.08
C GLU A 219 14.84 10.50 7.55
N LYS A 220 15.17 9.33 7.00
CA LYS A 220 15.12 9.09 5.56
C LYS A 220 13.72 9.23 4.97
N PHE A 221 12.69 8.67 5.60
CA PHE A 221 11.30 8.82 5.17
C PHE A 221 10.89 10.30 5.10
N ASN A 222 11.32 11.10 6.09
CA ASN A 222 10.99 12.52 6.19
C ASN A 222 11.79 13.42 5.23
N ASN A 223 13.04 13.05 4.90
CA ASN A 223 13.98 13.95 4.23
C ASN A 223 14.49 13.46 2.86
N TYR A 224 14.07 12.30 2.37
CA TYR A 224 14.53 11.76 1.09
C TYR A 224 13.42 11.70 0.02
N PRO A 225 13.11 12.83 -0.65
CA PRO A 225 12.09 12.88 -1.70
C PRO A 225 12.60 12.27 -3.00
N GLN A 226 12.64 10.94 -3.08
CA GLN A 226 13.24 10.21 -4.20
C GLN A 226 12.28 10.10 -5.40
N GLY A 227 11.11 9.52 -5.20
CA GLY A 227 10.06 9.36 -6.21
C GLY A 227 8.67 9.47 -5.59
N LEU A 228 7.64 9.64 -6.42
CA LEU A 228 6.24 9.61 -6.01
C LEU A 228 5.86 8.17 -5.63
N ILE A 229 5.85 7.89 -4.34
CA ILE A 229 5.43 6.60 -3.79
C ILE A 229 3.93 6.61 -3.53
N HIS A 230 3.33 5.43 -3.51
CA HIS A 230 1.97 5.19 -3.03
C HIS A 230 1.84 5.50 -1.53
N GLY A 231 2.85 5.13 -0.73
CA GLY A 231 2.93 5.46 0.69
C GLY A 231 2.11 4.56 1.62
N ASP A 232 1.36 3.59 1.08
CA ASP A 232 0.65 2.54 1.83
C ASP A 232 0.37 1.32 0.92
N LEU A 233 1.38 0.89 0.15
CA LEU A 233 1.28 -0.20 -0.82
C LEU A 233 1.31 -1.58 -0.16
N HIS A 234 0.26 -1.89 0.60
CA HIS A 234 0.07 -3.18 1.24
C HIS A 234 -0.85 -4.12 0.45
N SER A 235 -0.93 -5.41 0.81
CA SER A 235 -1.81 -6.38 0.14
C SER A 235 -3.31 -6.01 0.16
N GLY A 236 -3.73 -5.10 1.03
CA GLY A 236 -5.09 -4.57 1.06
C GLY A 236 -5.35 -3.50 -0.01
N SER A 237 -4.30 -2.90 -0.58
CA SER A 237 -4.36 -1.84 -1.60
C SER A 237 -4.13 -2.41 -3.00
N ILE A 238 -4.16 -3.74 -3.12
CA ILE A 238 -3.95 -4.48 -4.36
C ILE A 238 -5.15 -5.38 -4.57
N PHE A 239 -5.85 -5.15 -5.67
CA PHE A 239 -6.93 -6.00 -6.15
C PHE A 239 -6.38 -6.91 -7.24
N VAL A 240 -6.81 -8.16 -7.26
CA VAL A 240 -6.29 -9.21 -8.16
C VAL A 240 -7.41 -9.97 -8.84
N LYS A 241 -7.12 -10.42 -10.05
CA LYS A 241 -7.99 -11.28 -10.84
C LYS A 241 -7.14 -12.28 -11.60
N ASN A 242 -7.59 -13.52 -11.69
CA ASN A 242 -7.05 -14.47 -12.66
C ASN A 242 -7.97 -14.47 -13.88
N GLU A 243 -7.46 -14.05 -15.03
CA GLU A 243 -8.17 -14.01 -16.30
C GLU A 243 -7.40 -14.84 -17.33
N ASN A 244 -8.03 -15.84 -17.93
CA ASN A 244 -7.38 -16.74 -18.90
C ASN A 244 -6.07 -17.39 -18.40
N LYS A 245 -5.98 -17.68 -17.09
CA LYS A 245 -4.79 -18.20 -16.39
C LYS A 245 -3.65 -17.19 -16.20
N GLU A 246 -3.89 -15.91 -16.48
CA GLU A 246 -2.96 -14.82 -16.19
C GLU A 246 -3.46 -13.99 -15.02
N THR A 247 -2.55 -13.61 -14.14
CA THR A 247 -2.86 -12.67 -13.07
C THR A 247 -2.90 -11.25 -13.61
N ARG A 248 -3.91 -10.49 -13.19
CA ARG A 248 -4.01 -9.03 -13.37
C ARG A 248 -4.14 -8.38 -12.01
N ILE A 249 -3.61 -7.16 -11.89
CA ILE A 249 -3.71 -6.38 -10.65
C ILE A 249 -4.31 -5.00 -10.89
N LYS A 250 -4.93 -4.44 -9.85
CA LYS A 250 -5.37 -3.06 -9.75
C LYS A 250 -4.87 -2.49 -8.41
N ILE A 251 -4.06 -1.45 -8.46
CA ILE A 251 -3.58 -0.69 -7.31
C ILE A 251 -4.59 0.43 -7.02
N ILE A 252 -5.00 0.53 -5.76
CA ILE A 252 -6.02 1.47 -5.30
C ILE A 252 -5.53 2.22 -4.07
N ASP A 253 -6.25 3.29 -3.71
CA ASP A 253 -6.05 4.01 -2.45
C ASP A 253 -4.66 4.66 -2.22
N PRO A 254 -4.08 5.38 -3.21
CA PRO A 254 -2.82 6.10 -3.01
C PRO A 254 -3.00 7.41 -2.24
N GLU A 255 -3.85 7.45 -1.20
CA GLU A 255 -4.12 8.66 -0.43
C GLU A 255 -2.89 9.12 0.38
N PHE A 256 -2.02 8.18 0.76
CA PHE A 256 -0.75 8.42 1.44
C PHE A 256 0.37 8.87 0.49
N ALA A 257 0.10 9.00 -0.81
CA ALA A 257 1.13 9.30 -1.78
C ALA A 257 1.83 10.64 -1.52
N PHE A 258 3.15 10.62 -1.66
CA PHE A 258 4.03 11.77 -1.57
C PHE A 258 5.38 11.45 -2.24
N TYR A 259 6.24 12.45 -2.38
CA TYR A 259 7.62 12.20 -2.81
C TYR A 259 8.46 11.69 -1.63
N GLY A 260 8.74 10.39 -1.63
CA GLY A 260 9.47 9.70 -0.56
C GLY A 260 10.42 8.61 -1.11
N PRO A 261 10.99 7.77 -0.23
CA PRO A 261 11.88 6.69 -0.64
C PRO A 261 11.11 5.58 -1.39
N ILE A 262 11.51 5.26 -2.63
CA ILE A 262 10.89 4.20 -3.46
C ILE A 262 10.90 2.85 -2.73
N ALA A 263 11.97 2.64 -1.97
CA ALA A 263 12.16 1.49 -1.10
C ALA A 263 11.01 1.25 -0.09
N TYR A 264 10.29 2.30 0.32
CA TYR A 264 9.21 2.19 1.27
C TYR A 264 8.06 1.32 0.74
N ASP A 265 7.58 1.57 -0.47
CA ASP A 265 6.52 0.77 -1.10
C ASP A 265 6.98 -0.66 -1.37
N LEU A 266 8.20 -0.83 -1.90
CA LEU A 266 8.75 -2.15 -2.19
C LEU A 266 8.91 -3.00 -0.91
N GLY A 267 9.32 -2.37 0.19
CA GLY A 267 9.40 -3.01 1.51
C GLY A 267 8.03 -3.39 2.08
N ASN A 268 7.02 -2.53 1.93
CA ASN A 268 5.65 -2.82 2.37
C ASN A 268 5.06 -4.03 1.62
N VAL A 269 5.30 -4.14 0.31
CA VAL A 269 4.88 -5.30 -0.49
C VAL A 269 5.52 -6.58 0.06
N LEU A 270 6.84 -6.57 0.28
CA LEU A 270 7.54 -7.74 0.83
C LEU A 270 7.00 -8.14 2.21
N ALA A 271 6.76 -7.17 3.10
CA ALA A 271 6.19 -7.42 4.43
C ALA A 271 4.82 -8.10 4.35
N HIS A 272 3.97 -7.69 3.41
CA HIS A 272 2.65 -8.30 3.22
C HIS A 272 2.68 -9.69 2.58
N LEU A 273 3.69 -10.03 1.79
CA LEU A 273 3.93 -11.42 1.39
C LEU A 273 4.40 -12.27 2.59
N LEU A 274 5.23 -11.71 3.48
CA LEU A 274 5.67 -12.39 4.70
C LEU A 274 4.53 -12.60 5.70
N PHE A 275 3.60 -11.66 5.83
CA PHE A 275 2.39 -11.85 6.65
C PHE A 275 1.53 -13.01 6.13
N ALA A 276 1.31 -13.08 4.82
CA ALA A 276 0.56 -14.17 4.21
C ALA A 276 1.27 -15.54 4.39
N GLN A 277 2.61 -15.57 4.27
CA GLN A 277 3.40 -16.77 4.54
C GLN A 277 3.27 -17.22 6.01
N GLY A 278 3.42 -16.28 6.94
CA GLY A 278 3.26 -16.54 8.37
C GLY A 278 1.86 -17.03 8.72
N TYR A 279 0.82 -16.42 8.14
CA TYR A 279 -0.56 -16.88 8.29
C TYR A 279 -0.73 -18.32 7.78
N ALA A 280 -0.21 -18.64 6.59
CA ALA A 280 -0.27 -20.01 6.07
C ALA A 280 0.46 -21.03 6.97
N LYS A 281 1.58 -20.64 7.58
CA LYS A 281 2.36 -21.48 8.49
C LYS A 281 1.63 -21.77 9.81
N TYR A 282 0.95 -20.78 10.39
CA TYR A 282 0.41 -20.87 11.76
C TYR A 282 -1.12 -21.00 11.85
N SER A 283 -1.84 -20.68 10.78
CA SER A 283 -3.29 -20.84 10.73
C SER A 283 -3.68 -22.30 10.61
N THR A 284 -4.80 -22.65 11.23
CA THR A 284 -5.46 -23.96 11.04
C THR A 284 -6.39 -23.97 9.83
N PHE A 285 -6.54 -22.84 9.12
CA PHE A 285 -7.36 -22.75 7.91
C PHE A 285 -6.71 -23.45 6.72
N PHE A 286 -5.39 -23.38 6.61
CA PHE A 286 -4.65 -24.07 5.56
C PHE A 286 -4.64 -25.56 5.87
N ALA A 287 -5.35 -26.34 5.06
CA ALA A 287 -5.29 -27.79 5.11
C ALA A 287 -3.86 -28.28 4.83
N ASP A 288 -3.46 -29.37 5.50
CA ASP A 288 -2.09 -29.89 5.42
C ASP A 288 -1.65 -30.26 4.00
N GLU A 289 -2.60 -30.55 3.09
CA GLU A 289 -2.31 -30.89 1.69
C GLU A 289 -1.98 -29.69 0.81
N GLN A 290 -2.64 -28.53 0.99
CA GLN A 290 -2.44 -27.34 0.14
C GLN A 290 -1.34 -26.41 0.66
N LYS A 291 -1.03 -26.52 1.95
CA LYS A 291 -0.07 -25.68 2.65
C LYS A 291 1.35 -25.74 2.07
N PRO A 292 1.93 -26.90 1.72
CA PRO A 292 3.28 -26.96 1.15
C PRO A 292 3.38 -26.19 -0.17
N ASP A 293 2.42 -26.38 -1.08
CA ASP A 293 2.43 -25.73 -2.39
C ASP A 293 2.30 -24.21 -2.27
N PHE A 294 1.42 -23.73 -1.38
CA PHE A 294 1.28 -22.30 -1.11
C PHE A 294 2.56 -21.70 -0.52
N LEU A 295 3.19 -22.38 0.44
CA LEU A 295 4.44 -21.93 1.05
C LEU A 295 5.59 -21.89 0.03
N ILE A 296 5.68 -22.89 -0.86
CA ILE A 296 6.66 -22.89 -1.96
C ILE A 296 6.39 -21.73 -2.93
N TRP A 297 5.13 -21.52 -3.32
CA TRP A 297 4.78 -20.44 -4.23
C TRP A 297 5.09 -19.06 -3.65
N ILE A 298 4.70 -18.79 -2.40
CA ILE A 298 4.89 -17.47 -1.80
C ILE A 298 6.36 -17.19 -1.50
N GLU A 299 7.15 -18.22 -1.17
CA GLU A 299 8.62 -18.10 -1.06
C GLU A 299 9.21 -17.67 -2.40
N ASN A 300 8.85 -18.36 -3.49
CA ASN A 300 9.28 -17.98 -4.82
C ASN A 300 8.84 -16.56 -5.20
N ALA A 301 7.63 -16.12 -4.83
CA ALA A 301 7.16 -14.76 -5.11
C ALA A 301 8.02 -13.71 -4.38
N LYS A 302 8.36 -13.93 -3.11
CA LYS A 302 9.26 -13.07 -2.33
C LYS A 302 10.65 -12.99 -2.96
N ASP A 303 11.27 -14.14 -3.22
CA ASP A 303 12.64 -14.24 -3.73
C ASP A 303 12.78 -13.62 -5.13
N ASN A 304 11.68 -13.62 -5.91
CA ASN A 304 11.66 -13.06 -7.25
C ASN A 304 11.21 -11.59 -7.30
N LEU A 305 10.68 -11.02 -6.22
CA LEU A 305 10.26 -9.61 -6.17
C LEU A 305 11.44 -8.67 -6.46
N PHE A 306 12.54 -8.83 -5.74
CA PHE A 306 13.73 -8.00 -5.92
C PHE A 306 14.48 -8.28 -7.23
N LYS A 307 14.45 -9.53 -7.71
CA LYS A 307 15.02 -9.92 -9.02
C LYS A 307 14.26 -9.24 -10.15
N SER A 308 12.92 -9.28 -10.10
CA SER A 308 12.04 -8.63 -11.07
C SER A 308 12.20 -7.10 -11.03
N PHE A 309 12.21 -6.51 -9.84
CA PHE A 309 12.47 -5.08 -9.66
C PHE A 309 13.82 -4.67 -10.26
N SER A 310 14.90 -5.41 -9.96
CA SER A 310 16.23 -5.09 -10.48
C SER A 310 16.28 -5.13 -12.01
N ALA A 311 15.68 -6.16 -12.62
CA ALA A 311 15.64 -6.31 -14.07
C ALA A 311 14.88 -5.15 -14.74
N PHE A 312 13.65 -4.88 -14.29
CA PHE A 312 12.82 -3.80 -14.85
C PHE A 312 13.43 -2.42 -14.59
N ALA A 313 13.94 -2.16 -13.38
CA ALA A 313 14.56 -0.88 -13.04
C ALA A 313 15.82 -0.63 -13.88
N LYS A 314 16.66 -1.64 -14.10
CA LYS A 314 17.87 -1.50 -14.91
C LYS A 314 17.53 -1.17 -16.36
N GLU A 315 16.63 -1.93 -16.96
CA GLU A 315 16.16 -1.68 -18.34
C GLU A 315 15.56 -0.27 -18.46
N PHE A 316 14.68 0.09 -17.53
CA PHE A 316 14.01 1.38 -17.50
C PHE A 316 15.01 2.55 -17.37
N LEU A 317 15.95 2.48 -16.44
CA LEU A 317 16.92 3.54 -16.19
C LEU A 317 17.88 3.73 -17.37
N ILE A 318 18.40 2.63 -17.95
CA ILE A 318 19.28 2.69 -19.14
C ILE A 318 18.58 3.44 -20.29
N LYS A 319 17.28 3.18 -20.49
CA LYS A 319 16.48 3.81 -21.56
C LYS A 319 16.13 5.27 -21.25
N ASN A 320 15.83 5.59 -20.00
CA ASN A 320 15.15 6.84 -19.65
C ASN A 320 16.06 7.91 -19.04
N ILE A 321 17.21 7.55 -18.46
CA ILE A 321 18.18 8.54 -17.96
C ILE A 321 18.64 9.45 -19.10
N LYS A 322 18.55 10.77 -18.89
CA LYS A 322 18.96 11.76 -19.89
C LYS A 322 20.32 12.37 -19.60
N ASP A 323 20.63 12.63 -18.34
CA ASP A 323 21.91 13.21 -17.92
C ASP A 323 23.08 12.26 -18.20
N PRO A 324 24.11 12.68 -18.97
CA PRO A 324 25.27 11.85 -19.28
C PRO A 324 26.02 11.30 -18.06
N ILE A 325 26.06 12.01 -16.92
CA ILE A 325 26.80 11.54 -15.75
C ILE A 325 26.16 10.29 -15.14
N TYR A 326 24.83 10.18 -15.21
CA TYR A 326 24.06 9.06 -14.69
C TYR A 326 23.94 7.89 -15.69
N LYS A 327 24.35 8.07 -16.96
CA LYS A 327 24.43 6.99 -17.96
C LYS A 327 25.64 6.10 -17.74
N ASN A 328 25.72 5.53 -16.55
CA ASN A 328 26.80 4.67 -16.12
C ASN A 328 26.19 3.44 -15.44
N GLU A 329 26.47 2.26 -15.98
CA GLU A 329 25.86 1.01 -15.49
C GLU A 329 26.24 0.70 -14.04
N ILE A 330 27.47 1.03 -13.62
CA ILE A 330 27.92 0.85 -12.23
C ILE A 330 27.09 1.74 -11.30
N PHE A 331 26.82 2.98 -11.69
CA PHE A 331 25.93 3.87 -10.94
C PHE A 331 24.51 3.29 -10.86
N ILE A 332 23.94 2.84 -11.98
CA ILE A 332 22.59 2.27 -12.04
C ILE A 332 22.47 1.04 -11.14
N ASP A 333 23.42 0.13 -11.22
CA ASP A 333 23.44 -1.10 -10.42
C ASP A 333 23.52 -0.77 -8.92
N ASN A 334 24.42 0.16 -8.52
CA ASN A 334 24.53 0.61 -7.14
C ASN A 334 23.27 1.36 -6.64
N TYR A 335 22.62 2.13 -7.51
CA TYR A 335 21.38 2.84 -7.18
C TYR A 335 20.23 1.88 -6.90
N ILE A 336 20.07 0.85 -7.73
CA ILE A 336 19.08 -0.21 -7.57
C ILE A 336 19.37 -1.03 -6.31
N GLU A 337 20.63 -1.40 -6.08
CA GLU A 337 21.04 -2.16 -4.89
C GLU A 337 20.71 -1.40 -3.60
N LYS A 338 20.99 -0.10 -3.55
CA LYS A 338 20.65 0.75 -2.42
C LYS A 338 19.14 0.77 -2.14
N ILE A 339 18.31 0.86 -3.17
CA ILE A 339 16.84 0.80 -3.02
C ILE A 339 16.42 -0.54 -2.39
N LYS A 340 17.01 -1.66 -2.82
CA LYS A 340 16.66 -2.98 -2.24
C LYS A 340 17.08 -3.11 -0.78
N ILE A 341 18.27 -2.66 -0.42
CA ILE A 341 18.76 -2.67 0.98
C ILE A 341 17.82 -1.83 1.87
N ASP A 342 17.44 -0.65 1.40
CA ASP A 342 16.47 0.20 2.10
C ASP A 342 15.09 -0.47 2.19
N ALA A 343 14.67 -1.18 1.14
CA ALA A 343 13.37 -1.85 1.10
C ALA A 343 13.30 -3.00 2.11
N VAL A 344 14.38 -3.76 2.29
CA VAL A 344 14.48 -4.75 3.38
C VAL A 344 14.31 -4.07 4.74
N SER A 345 14.96 -2.92 4.95
CA SER A 345 14.84 -2.19 6.21
C SER A 345 13.41 -1.69 6.46
N PHE A 346 12.75 -1.10 5.44
CA PHE A 346 11.35 -0.66 5.54
C PHE A 346 10.37 -1.84 5.70
N CYS A 347 10.64 -2.98 5.07
CA CYS A 347 9.91 -4.22 5.31
C CYS A 347 9.94 -4.59 6.80
N GLY A 348 11.11 -4.52 7.44
CA GLY A 348 11.23 -4.76 8.87
C GLY A 348 10.41 -3.78 9.74
N THR A 349 10.31 -2.51 9.35
CA THR A 349 9.46 -1.54 10.07
C THR A 349 7.97 -1.85 9.92
N GLU A 350 7.54 -2.33 8.75
CA GLU A 350 6.16 -2.74 8.51
C GLU A 350 5.80 -4.01 9.29
N LEU A 351 6.70 -5.00 9.32
CA LEU A 351 6.56 -6.17 10.18
C LEU A 351 6.34 -5.76 11.63
N ASN A 352 7.28 -4.99 12.20
CA ASN A 352 7.25 -4.59 13.60
C ASN A 352 5.98 -3.79 13.94
N ARG A 353 5.61 -2.80 13.12
CA ARG A 353 4.45 -1.93 13.40
C ARG A 353 3.13 -2.70 13.38
N ARG A 354 2.99 -3.74 12.56
CA ARG A 354 1.80 -4.62 12.58
C ARG A 354 1.82 -5.60 13.75
N ILE A 355 2.99 -5.98 14.28
CA ILE A 355 3.08 -6.84 15.48
C ILE A 355 2.74 -6.09 16.76
N ILE A 356 3.34 -4.92 17.04
CA ILE A 356 3.18 -4.22 18.33
C ILE A 356 2.27 -3.00 18.25
N GLY A 357 2.19 -2.34 17.09
CA GLY A 357 1.44 -1.10 16.90
C GLY A 357 -0.08 -1.26 17.01
N SER A 358 -0.79 -0.13 16.91
CA SER A 358 -2.25 -0.06 17.02
C SER A 358 -3.00 -0.59 15.79
N ALA A 359 -2.43 -0.47 14.59
CA ALA A 359 -3.04 -0.92 13.35
C ALA A 359 -2.55 -2.33 12.97
N LYS A 360 -3.28 -3.37 13.39
CA LYS A 360 -2.97 -4.77 13.08
C LYS A 360 -3.34 -5.18 11.66
N THR A 361 -2.95 -6.40 11.28
CA THR A 361 -3.39 -7.04 10.02
C THR A 361 -4.12 -8.36 10.30
N PRO A 362 -5.18 -8.70 9.52
CA PRO A 362 -5.95 -9.93 9.69
C PRO A 362 -5.13 -11.22 9.66
N GLU A 363 -4.04 -11.27 8.90
CA GLU A 363 -3.09 -12.39 8.85
C GLU A 363 -2.55 -12.77 10.24
N ILE A 364 -2.48 -11.81 11.17
CA ILE A 364 -2.07 -12.06 12.57
C ILE A 364 -3.29 -12.25 13.46
N THR A 365 -4.25 -11.33 13.41
CA THR A 365 -5.34 -11.27 14.39
C THR A 365 -6.37 -12.39 14.20
N SER A 366 -6.41 -13.03 13.03
CA SER A 366 -7.29 -14.16 12.76
C SER A 366 -6.76 -15.50 13.28
N ILE A 367 -5.50 -15.57 13.74
CA ILE A 367 -4.94 -16.78 14.36
C ILE A 367 -5.60 -16.99 15.73
N LYS A 368 -6.55 -17.93 15.78
CA LYS A 368 -7.38 -18.21 16.97
C LYS A 368 -6.62 -18.90 18.11
N LYS A 369 -5.66 -19.77 17.78
CA LYS A 369 -4.83 -20.47 18.78
C LYS A 369 -3.76 -19.51 19.29
N ILE A 370 -3.87 -19.10 20.55
CA ILE A 370 -2.96 -18.12 21.18
C ILE A 370 -1.50 -18.57 21.08
N GLU A 371 -1.20 -19.83 21.34
CA GLU A 371 0.16 -20.38 21.23
C GLU A 371 0.75 -20.18 19.83
N ASN A 372 -0.02 -20.47 18.78
CA ASN A 372 0.39 -20.26 17.39
C ASN A 372 0.56 -18.77 17.09
N ARG A 373 -0.30 -17.91 17.63
CA ARG A 373 -0.22 -16.46 17.43
C ARG A 373 1.03 -15.88 18.09
N VAL A 374 1.38 -16.32 19.30
CA VAL A 374 2.62 -15.93 19.98
C VAL A 374 3.83 -16.32 19.14
N LEU A 375 3.86 -17.56 18.61
CA LEU A 375 4.95 -18.02 17.74
C LEU A 375 5.07 -17.17 16.47
N LEU A 376 3.96 -16.90 15.78
CA LEU A 376 3.91 -16.04 14.60
C LEU A 376 4.39 -14.61 14.92
N GLU A 377 3.86 -13.99 15.98
CA GLU A 377 4.23 -12.63 16.38
C GLU A 377 5.73 -12.53 16.69
N ARG A 378 6.31 -13.53 17.37
CA ARG A 378 7.75 -13.57 17.67
C ARG A 378 8.61 -13.77 16.43
N GLU A 379 8.27 -14.73 15.56
CA GLU A 379 9.01 -14.98 14.33
C GLU A 379 9.06 -13.74 13.43
N LEU A 380 7.92 -13.09 13.23
CA LEU A 380 7.86 -11.87 12.41
C LEU A 380 8.54 -10.68 13.07
N ALA A 381 8.47 -10.55 14.40
CA ALA A 381 9.18 -9.51 15.14
C ALA A 381 10.70 -9.68 15.08
N GLU A 382 11.19 -10.91 15.28
CA GLU A 382 12.62 -11.22 15.17
C GLU A 382 13.13 -10.98 13.75
N LEU A 383 12.39 -11.42 12.73
CA LEU A 383 12.70 -11.16 11.33
C LEU A 383 12.71 -9.66 11.04
N GLY A 384 11.70 -8.91 11.50
CA GLY A 384 11.61 -7.47 11.29
C GLY A 384 12.77 -6.71 11.94
N CYS A 385 13.17 -7.09 13.16
CA CYS A 385 14.38 -6.58 13.81
C CYS A 385 15.63 -6.91 13.00
N ALA A 386 15.79 -8.17 12.53
CA ALA A 386 16.95 -8.57 11.73
C ALA A 386 17.04 -7.81 10.40
N MET A 387 15.91 -7.57 9.75
CA MET A 387 15.80 -6.78 8.51
C MET A 387 16.21 -5.32 8.70
N ILE A 388 15.90 -4.72 9.85
CA ILE A 388 16.31 -3.35 10.19
C ILE A 388 17.80 -3.28 10.58
N LEU A 389 18.30 -4.29 11.29
CA LEU A 389 19.66 -4.30 11.84
C LEU A 389 20.71 -4.74 10.81
N ASN A 390 20.39 -5.70 9.95
CA ASN A 390 21.31 -6.38 9.03
C ASN A 390 20.73 -6.52 7.59
N PRO A 391 20.25 -5.43 6.97
CA PRO A 391 19.53 -5.51 5.70
C PRO A 391 20.34 -6.11 4.55
N GLU A 392 21.66 -5.87 4.47
CA GLU A 392 22.49 -6.44 3.39
C GLU A 392 22.72 -7.95 3.52
N GLU A 393 22.73 -8.48 4.74
CA GLU A 393 22.81 -9.92 4.97
C GLU A 393 21.50 -10.60 4.59
N ILE A 394 20.37 -10.04 5.03
CA ILE A 394 19.05 -10.56 4.68
C ILE A 394 18.83 -10.50 3.16
N LEU A 395 19.18 -9.39 2.50
CA LEU A 395 19.01 -9.26 1.05
C LEU A 395 19.80 -10.32 0.27
N ARG A 396 20.99 -10.69 0.72
CA ARG A 396 21.81 -11.75 0.09
C ARG A 396 21.21 -13.14 0.24
N GLY A 397 20.32 -13.34 1.21
CA GLY A 397 19.61 -14.59 1.44
C GLY A 397 18.27 -14.72 0.68
N LEU A 398 17.79 -13.65 0.04
CA LEU A 398 16.53 -13.60 -0.73
C LEU A 398 16.74 -13.86 -2.24
#